data_AF-A0A512JMP7-F1
#
_entry.id   AF-A0A512JMP7-F1
#
_cell.length_a   1.000
_cell.length_b   1.000
_cell.length_c   1.000
_cell.angle_alpha   90.00
_cell.angle_beta   90.00
_cell.angle_gamma   90.00
#
_symmetry.space_group_name_H-M   'P 1'
#
loop_
_entity.id
_entity.type
_entity.pdbx_description
1 polymer ?
#
loop_
_entity_poly.entity_id
_entity_poly.type
_entity_poly.pdbx_seq_one_letter_code
_entity_poly.pdbx_strand_id
1 'polypeptide(L)'
;MKRSGSSVHQLVQRIPTDVLEKARGRRLAVPIGDETATFVISERAVDVRISLKTRDPAEARARQSKAGSYLQDVWRALRASGPIVLTHQQATALAGDLYRAWADASADRTIAITHTPAGWVPDRCTPEEERAGFEAAANKLCADIEAGEAADIEPTLGPLIDPLLLRKGIDRVDADSRAMLLDAFARSLRDAFRRRQRQAEGDYTAHPTDNRHPEWTQPKSPEPASRLSASTKTSLTGLVAAWWAERKAAGLKPSTHESYWNTMANFVAFLKHDDAARVTAANVIAFKDHRLATINPRSGKPISAKTVKENDIAGLRTIFAWAVANQRMASNPVKEVTLKLGKPKKLRSKGFTDEEARAILEAASAYQGGTERPQTTAAKR
;
A
#
# COMPACT_ATOMS: atom_id res chain seq x y z
N MET A 1 -27.68 -21.88 19.55
CA MET A 1 -27.80 -23.04 20.48
C MET A 1 -28.26 -22.48 21.83
N LYS A 2 -29.06 -23.19 22.64
CA LYS A 2 -29.38 -22.76 24.02
C LYS A 2 -28.36 -23.38 24.98
N ARG A 3 -27.95 -22.66 26.03
CA ARG A 3 -27.02 -23.18 27.05
C ARG A 3 -27.75 -24.19 27.93
N SER A 4 -27.10 -25.31 28.29
CA SER A 4 -27.67 -26.25 29.26
C SER A 4 -27.97 -25.52 30.57
N GLY A 5 -29.23 -25.52 31.01
CA GLY A 5 -29.68 -24.82 32.21
C GLY A 5 -29.97 -23.32 32.08
N SER A 6 -29.98 -22.74 30.86
CA SER A 6 -30.34 -21.32 30.67
C SER A 6 -31.24 -21.11 29.45
N SER A 7 -32.26 -20.27 29.60
CA SER A 7 -33.20 -19.89 28.53
C SER A 7 -32.60 -18.90 27.52
N VAL A 8 -31.39 -18.41 27.76
CA VAL A 8 -30.71 -17.41 26.93
C VAL A 8 -29.99 -18.09 25.77
N HIS A 9 -30.14 -17.53 24.57
CA HIS A 9 -29.45 -18.01 23.38
C HIS A 9 -27.95 -17.76 23.47
N GLN A 10 -27.14 -18.70 22.97
CA GLN A 10 -25.69 -18.56 22.86
C GLN A 10 -25.20 -18.81 21.43
N LEU A 11 -24.17 -18.05 21.07
CA LEU A 11 -23.31 -18.33 19.93
C LEU A 11 -22.24 -19.33 20.37
N VAL A 12 -22.06 -20.39 19.60
CA VAL A 12 -20.94 -21.33 19.72
C VAL A 12 -20.34 -21.43 18.33
N GLN A 13 -19.10 -20.97 18.17
CA GLN A 13 -18.39 -21.02 16.89
C GLN A 13 -17.00 -21.63 17.09
N ARG A 14 -16.70 -22.69 16.35
CA ARG A 14 -15.38 -23.31 16.37
C ARG A 14 -14.33 -22.35 15.82
N ILE A 15 -13.18 -22.27 16.50
CA ILE A 15 -12.04 -21.52 16.01
C ILE A 15 -11.37 -22.35 14.90
N PRO A 16 -11.15 -21.79 13.70
CA PRO A 16 -10.49 -22.52 12.63
C PRO A 16 -9.06 -22.95 13.04
N THR A 17 -8.67 -24.19 12.72
CA THR A 17 -7.41 -24.78 13.17
C THR A 17 -6.18 -24.04 12.64
N ASP A 18 -6.28 -23.44 11.46
CA ASP A 18 -5.23 -22.66 10.82
C ASP A 18 -4.92 -21.33 11.52
N VAL A 19 -5.87 -20.78 12.29
CA VAL A 19 -5.68 -19.54 13.07
C VAL A 19 -5.66 -19.78 14.57
N LEU A 20 -5.86 -21.02 15.03
CA LEU A 20 -6.04 -21.35 16.45
C LEU A 20 -4.87 -20.88 17.31
N GLU A 21 -3.63 -21.16 16.90
CA GLU A 21 -2.43 -20.76 17.64
C GLU A 21 -2.25 -19.23 17.66
N LYS A 22 -2.62 -18.53 16.57
CA LYS A 22 -2.57 -17.07 16.50
C LYS A 22 -3.69 -16.38 17.30
N ALA A 23 -4.81 -17.07 17.49
CA ALA A 23 -5.99 -16.56 18.16
C ALA A 23 -5.85 -16.63 19.69
N ARG A 24 -5.10 -17.61 20.23
CA ARG A 24 -4.86 -17.75 21.67
C ARG A 24 -4.22 -16.51 22.27
N GLY A 25 -4.66 -16.11 23.46
CA GLY A 25 -4.20 -14.92 24.15
C GLY A 25 -4.74 -13.60 23.59
N ARG A 26 -5.41 -13.60 22.43
CA ARG A 26 -6.02 -12.38 21.87
C ARG A 26 -7.28 -12.00 22.64
N ARG A 27 -7.41 -10.69 22.89
CA ARG A 27 -8.64 -10.07 23.41
C ARG A 27 -9.58 -9.77 22.25
N LEU A 28 -10.79 -10.32 22.30
CA LEU A 28 -11.85 -10.06 21.34
C LEU A 28 -12.89 -9.11 21.93
N ALA A 29 -13.51 -8.30 21.07
CA ALA A 29 -14.58 -7.37 21.39
C ALA A 29 -15.78 -7.65 20.47
N VAL A 30 -16.57 -8.65 20.83
CA VAL A 30 -17.63 -9.20 19.96
C VAL A 30 -18.92 -8.40 20.15
N PRO A 31 -19.52 -7.84 19.07
CA PRO A 31 -20.76 -7.08 19.16
C PRO A 31 -21.96 -8.00 19.40
N ILE A 32 -22.79 -7.66 20.39
CA ILE A 32 -24.01 -8.38 20.77
C ILE A 32 -25.14 -7.34 20.89
N GLY A 33 -25.80 -7.08 19.75
CA GLY A 33 -26.78 -5.98 19.67
C GLY A 33 -26.06 -4.64 19.76
N ASP A 34 -26.44 -3.85 20.77
CA ASP A 34 -25.88 -2.53 21.09
C ASP A 34 -24.71 -2.60 22.08
N GLU A 35 -24.54 -3.75 22.75
CA GLU A 35 -23.43 -3.99 23.67
C GLU A 35 -22.26 -4.72 22.98
N THR A 36 -21.09 -4.68 23.60
CA THR A 36 -19.90 -5.42 23.16
C THR A 36 -19.41 -6.32 24.29
N ALA A 37 -19.30 -7.63 24.05
CA ALA A 37 -18.67 -8.53 25.00
C ALA A 37 -17.17 -8.62 24.75
N THR A 38 -16.39 -8.36 25.81
CA THR A 38 -14.93 -8.47 25.79
C THR A 38 -14.47 -9.71 26.55
N PHE A 39 -13.58 -10.49 25.95
CA PHE A 39 -12.96 -11.66 26.60
C PHE A 39 -11.63 -12.03 25.92
N VAL A 40 -10.80 -12.79 26.62
CA VAL A 40 -9.53 -13.31 26.09
C VAL A 40 -9.71 -14.77 25.69
N ILE A 41 -9.19 -15.16 24.52
CA ILE A 41 -9.20 -16.56 24.09
C ILE A 41 -8.18 -17.33 24.92
N SER A 42 -8.66 -18.22 25.80
CA SER A 42 -7.79 -19.07 26.62
C SER A 42 -6.96 -20.04 25.77
N GLU A 43 -5.83 -20.50 26.28
CA GLU A 43 -4.97 -21.49 25.58
C GLU A 43 -5.67 -22.81 25.26
N ARG A 44 -6.68 -23.19 26.06
CA ARG A 44 -7.44 -24.43 25.86
C ARG A 44 -8.71 -24.25 25.00
N ALA A 45 -8.99 -23.04 24.54
CA ALA A 45 -10.23 -22.76 23.79
C ALA A 45 -10.16 -23.38 22.39
N VAL A 46 -11.17 -24.18 22.04
CA VAL A 46 -11.39 -24.73 20.69
C VAL A 46 -12.57 -24.06 19.98
N ASP A 47 -13.44 -23.41 20.76
CA ASP A 47 -14.63 -22.71 20.32
C ASP A 47 -14.81 -21.40 21.10
N VAL A 48 -15.38 -20.40 20.43
CA VAL A 48 -15.84 -19.16 21.02
C VAL A 48 -17.28 -19.35 21.46
N ARG A 49 -17.54 -19.23 22.77
CA ARG A 49 -18.88 -19.33 23.37
C ARG A 49 -19.28 -18.01 23.99
N ILE A 50 -20.39 -17.44 23.51
CA ILE A 50 -20.84 -16.11 23.93
C ILE A 50 -22.36 -16.14 24.13
N SER A 51 -22.81 -15.61 25.27
CA SER A 51 -24.23 -15.39 25.54
C SER A 51 -24.73 -14.23 24.67
N LEU A 52 -25.82 -14.44 23.92
CA LEU A 52 -26.43 -13.40 23.09
C LEU A 52 -27.33 -12.46 23.90
N LYS A 53 -27.43 -12.65 25.22
CA LYS A 53 -28.22 -11.81 26.15
C LYS A 53 -29.68 -11.58 25.71
N THR A 54 -30.28 -12.55 25.02
CA THR A 54 -31.69 -12.49 24.63
C THR A 54 -32.35 -13.87 24.68
N ARG A 55 -33.67 -13.86 24.93
CA ARG A 55 -34.57 -15.02 24.90
C ARG A 55 -35.41 -15.06 23.62
N ASP A 56 -35.46 -13.95 22.87
CA ASP A 56 -36.19 -13.87 21.61
C ASP A 56 -35.37 -14.55 20.49
N PRO A 57 -35.91 -15.58 19.82
CA PRO A 57 -35.25 -16.23 18.68
C PRO A 57 -34.93 -15.29 17.52
N ALA A 58 -35.76 -14.29 17.23
CA ALA A 58 -35.55 -13.37 16.11
C ALA A 58 -34.37 -12.44 16.39
N GLU A 59 -34.38 -11.79 17.56
CA GLU A 59 -33.26 -10.99 18.03
C GLU A 59 -31.97 -11.81 18.19
N ALA A 60 -32.07 -13.04 18.70
CA ALA A 60 -30.93 -13.95 18.79
C ALA A 60 -30.29 -14.21 17.42
N ARG A 61 -31.09 -14.41 16.37
CA ARG A 61 -30.59 -14.63 15.01
C ARG A 61 -29.88 -13.40 14.46
N ALA A 62 -30.41 -12.21 14.69
CA ALA A 62 -29.79 -10.95 14.29
C ALA A 62 -28.44 -10.73 15.00
N ARG A 63 -28.41 -10.87 16.34
CA ARG A 63 -27.18 -10.76 17.14
C ARG A 63 -26.15 -11.82 16.76
N GLN A 64 -26.59 -13.04 16.49
CA GLN A 64 -25.73 -14.14 16.03
C GLN A 64 -25.09 -13.84 14.67
N SER A 65 -25.84 -13.25 13.73
CA SER A 65 -25.32 -12.85 12.42
C SER A 65 -24.22 -11.79 12.56
N LYS A 66 -24.45 -10.77 13.39
CA LYS A 66 -23.48 -9.68 13.63
C LYS A 66 -22.19 -10.20 14.30
N ALA A 67 -22.34 -11.01 15.35
CA ALA A 67 -21.21 -11.63 16.04
C ALA A 67 -20.44 -12.61 15.13
N GLY A 68 -21.14 -13.39 14.32
CA GLY A 68 -20.53 -14.31 13.35
C GLY A 68 -19.73 -13.57 12.27
N SER A 69 -20.25 -12.46 11.73
CA SER A 69 -19.52 -11.61 10.77
C SER A 69 -18.25 -11.05 11.39
N TYR A 70 -18.32 -10.51 12.60
CA TYR A 70 -17.14 -10.02 13.32
C TYR A 70 -16.07 -11.11 13.47
N LEU A 71 -16.45 -12.33 13.90
CA LEU A 71 -15.51 -13.42 14.06
C LEU A 71 -14.89 -13.84 12.72
N GLN A 72 -15.66 -13.86 11.62
CA GLN A 72 -15.10 -14.12 10.29
C GLN A 72 -14.03 -13.10 9.88
N ASP A 73 -14.26 -11.82 10.18
CA ASP A 73 -13.30 -10.76 9.87
C ASP A 73 -12.05 -10.85 10.73
N VAL A 74 -12.18 -11.20 12.02
CA VAL A 74 -11.05 -11.53 12.90
C VAL A 74 -10.25 -12.71 12.33
N TRP A 75 -10.90 -13.81 11.95
CA TRP A 75 -10.19 -14.96 11.37
C TRP A 75 -9.49 -14.61 10.05
N ARG A 76 -10.09 -13.73 9.24
CA ARG A 76 -9.47 -13.22 8.03
C ARG A 76 -8.23 -12.38 8.34
N ALA A 77 -8.31 -11.52 9.35
CA ALA A 77 -7.18 -10.70 9.82
C ALA A 77 -6.00 -11.58 10.26
N LEU A 78 -6.26 -12.62 11.05
CA LEU A 78 -5.21 -13.54 11.54
C LEU A 78 -4.56 -14.36 10.41
N ARG A 79 -5.26 -14.54 9.28
CA ARG A 79 -4.72 -15.19 8.07
C ARG A 79 -3.91 -14.24 7.21
N ALA A 80 -4.16 -12.93 7.29
CA ALA A 80 -3.42 -11.96 6.52
C ALA A 80 -1.91 -12.05 6.84
N SER A 81 -1.08 -11.96 5.80
CA SER A 81 0.36 -12.08 5.94
C SER A 81 1.00 -10.70 5.96
N GLY A 82 1.70 -10.38 7.05
CA GLY A 82 2.53 -9.19 7.18
C GLY A 82 1.85 -8.01 7.89
N PRO A 83 2.65 -7.10 8.49
CA PRO A 83 2.14 -5.89 9.09
C PRO A 83 1.52 -4.97 8.03
N ILE A 84 0.34 -4.41 8.34
CA ILE A 84 -0.33 -3.42 7.49
C ILE A 84 0.25 -2.03 7.76
N VAL A 85 0.59 -1.30 6.70
CA VAL A 85 0.99 0.11 6.80
C VAL A 85 -0.27 0.97 6.78
N LEU A 86 -0.40 1.88 7.73
CA LEU A 86 -1.48 2.85 7.82
C LEU A 86 -1.01 4.23 7.36
N THR A 87 -1.94 5.02 6.84
CA THR A 87 -1.71 6.46 6.66
C THR A 87 -2.06 7.22 7.94
N HIS A 88 -1.54 8.44 8.08
CA HIS A 88 -1.89 9.33 9.18
C HIS A 88 -3.40 9.60 9.28
N GLN A 89 -4.06 9.72 8.12
CA GLN A 89 -5.52 9.88 8.05
C GLN A 89 -6.25 8.66 8.64
N GLN A 90 -5.78 7.44 8.34
CA GLN A 90 -6.37 6.20 8.86
C GLN A 90 -6.14 6.04 10.37
N ALA A 91 -4.94 6.37 10.87
CA ALA A 91 -4.68 6.38 12.30
C ALA A 91 -5.57 7.39 13.04
N THR A 92 -5.74 8.59 12.47
CA THR A 92 -6.61 9.64 13.04
C THR A 92 -8.09 9.21 13.00
N ALA A 93 -8.54 8.54 11.94
CA ALA A 93 -9.90 8.00 11.86
C ALA A 93 -10.17 6.93 12.94
N LEU A 94 -9.22 6.03 13.20
CA LEU A 94 -9.34 5.04 14.27
C LEU A 94 -9.39 5.68 15.65
N ALA A 95 -8.58 6.70 15.88
CA ALA A 95 -8.61 7.45 17.12
C ALA A 95 -9.95 8.19 17.34
N GLY A 96 -10.64 8.55 16.25
CA GLY A 96 -12.00 9.12 16.29
C GLY A 96 -13.07 8.14 16.75
N ASP A 97 -12.95 6.84 16.43
CA ASP A 97 -13.84 5.81 16.96
C ASP A 97 -13.72 5.74 18.49
N LEU A 98 -12.49 5.84 19.02
CA LEU A 98 -12.25 5.89 20.47
C LEU A 98 -12.76 7.20 21.08
N TYR A 99 -12.48 8.35 20.46
CA TYR A 99 -12.97 9.65 20.94
C TYR A 99 -14.48 9.63 21.13
N ARG A 100 -15.23 9.21 20.11
CA ARG A 100 -16.70 9.14 20.16
C ARG A 100 -17.19 8.21 21.27
N ALA A 101 -16.56 7.06 21.46
CA ALA A 101 -16.94 6.11 22.49
C ALA A 101 -16.76 6.66 23.92
N TRP A 102 -15.77 7.53 24.14
CA TRP A 102 -15.51 8.13 25.46
C TRP A 102 -16.19 9.48 25.68
N ALA A 103 -16.32 10.30 24.62
CA ALA A 103 -16.92 11.63 24.68
C ALA A 103 -18.45 11.60 24.82
N ASP A 104 -19.09 10.48 24.48
CA ASP A 104 -20.53 10.28 24.69
C ASP A 104 -20.82 10.05 26.18
N ALA A 105 -21.41 11.07 26.82
CA ALA A 105 -21.82 11.06 28.23
C ALA A 105 -23.12 10.28 28.47
N SER A 106 -23.88 9.96 27.41
CA SER A 106 -25.21 9.36 27.54
C SER A 106 -25.18 7.90 27.99
N ALA A 107 -24.02 7.24 27.89
CA ALA A 107 -23.87 5.81 28.15
C ALA A 107 -23.71 5.42 29.63
N ASP A 108 -23.42 6.35 30.55
CA ASP A 108 -22.80 5.97 31.83
C ASP A 108 -23.33 6.65 33.10
N ARG A 109 -24.64 6.90 33.20
CA ARG A 109 -25.26 7.08 34.53
C ARG A 109 -25.56 5.72 35.15
N THR A 110 -24.53 4.95 35.47
CA THR A 110 -24.66 3.79 36.35
C THR A 110 -24.23 4.21 37.76
N ILE A 111 -25.19 4.27 38.69
CA ILE A 111 -24.88 4.36 40.11
C ILE A 111 -24.21 3.03 40.48
N ALA A 112 -22.89 3.04 40.69
CA ALA A 112 -22.21 1.88 41.26
C ALA A 112 -22.74 1.68 42.69
N ILE A 113 -23.02 0.44 43.08
CA ILE A 113 -23.43 0.12 44.45
C ILE A 113 -22.33 -0.73 45.05
N THR A 114 -21.65 -0.20 46.06
CA THR A 114 -20.55 -0.87 46.74
C THR A 114 -21.05 -1.46 48.04
N HIS A 115 -20.75 -2.74 48.28
CA HIS A 115 -21.08 -3.39 49.54
C HIS A 115 -20.00 -3.09 50.58
N THR A 116 -20.37 -2.35 51.61
CA THR A 116 -19.53 -2.01 52.76
C THR A 116 -19.92 -2.84 53.99
N PRO A 117 -19.15 -2.85 55.09
CA PRO A 117 -19.54 -3.49 56.34
C PRO A 117 -20.87 -2.98 56.93
N ALA A 118 -21.33 -1.79 56.53
CA ALA A 118 -22.60 -1.19 56.93
C ALA A 118 -23.76 -1.47 55.93
N GLY A 119 -23.50 -2.23 54.86
CA GLY A 119 -24.48 -2.60 53.83
C GLY A 119 -24.16 -2.04 52.43
N TRP A 120 -25.14 -2.14 51.53
CA TRP A 120 -25.06 -1.63 50.16
C TRP A 120 -25.18 -0.11 50.15
N VAL A 121 -24.12 0.58 49.73
CA VAL A 121 -24.09 2.04 49.64
C VAL A 121 -23.95 2.44 48.16
N PRO A 122 -24.78 3.38 47.67
CA PRO A 122 -24.56 4.00 46.36
C PRO A 122 -23.21 4.71 46.35
N ASP A 123 -22.28 4.23 45.54
CA ASP A 123 -21.04 4.91 45.22
C ASP A 123 -21.37 6.01 44.20
N ARG A 124 -21.65 7.20 44.73
CA ARG A 124 -21.93 8.39 43.94
C ARG A 124 -20.64 9.16 43.78
N CYS A 125 -19.98 8.99 42.64
CA CYS A 125 -18.98 9.96 42.19
C CYS A 125 -19.68 11.32 42.06
N THR A 126 -19.24 12.32 42.82
CA THR A 126 -19.76 13.68 42.69
C THR A 126 -19.27 14.29 41.36
N PRO A 127 -19.99 15.27 40.78
CA PRO A 127 -19.51 15.97 39.59
C PRO A 127 -18.11 16.58 39.77
N GLU A 128 -17.77 17.00 40.99
CA GLU A 128 -16.45 17.56 41.33
C GLU A 128 -15.34 16.49 41.30
N GLU A 129 -15.61 15.30 41.85
CA GLU A 129 -14.70 14.15 41.79
C GLU A 129 -14.54 13.63 40.36
N GLU A 130 -15.63 13.57 39.58
CA GLU A 130 -15.61 13.18 38.18
C GLU A 130 -14.78 14.17 37.34
N ARG A 131 -14.99 15.47 37.54
CA ARG A 131 -14.21 16.55 36.91
C ARG A 131 -12.73 16.43 37.24
N ALA A 132 -12.38 16.29 38.53
CA ALA A 132 -11.00 16.17 38.98
C ALA A 132 -10.32 14.90 38.42
N GLY A 133 -11.06 13.78 38.36
CA GLY A 133 -10.57 12.53 37.77
C GLY A 133 -10.24 12.66 36.29
N PHE A 134 -11.13 13.26 35.50
CA PHE A 134 -10.89 13.49 34.07
C PHE A 134 -9.80 14.53 33.80
N GLU A 135 -9.72 15.58 34.61
CA GLU A 135 -8.64 16.58 34.55
C GLU A 135 -7.27 15.92 34.80
N ALA A 136 -7.14 15.12 35.87
CA ALA A 136 -5.91 14.40 36.19
C ALA A 136 -5.52 13.41 35.07
N ALA A 137 -6.49 12.67 34.54
CA ALA A 137 -6.26 11.75 33.43
C ALA A 137 -5.82 12.48 32.15
N ALA A 138 -6.42 13.63 31.83
CA ALA A 138 -6.03 14.44 30.69
C ALA A 138 -4.63 15.03 30.83
N ASN A 139 -4.27 15.50 32.03
CA ASN A 139 -2.94 16.05 32.33
C ASN A 139 -1.85 14.99 32.24
N LYS A 140 -2.09 13.79 32.78
CA LYS A 140 -1.18 12.65 32.65
C LYS A 140 -0.92 12.33 31.18
N LEU A 141 -1.99 12.20 30.39
CA LEU A 141 -1.85 11.89 28.97
C LEU A 141 -1.16 13.01 28.18
N CYS A 142 -1.31 14.27 28.61
CA CYS A 142 -0.57 15.39 28.03
C CYS A 142 0.94 15.27 28.30
N ALA A 143 1.32 14.96 29.54
CA ALA A 143 2.71 14.72 29.92
C ALA A 143 3.32 13.54 29.14
N ASP A 144 2.58 12.43 29.01
CA ASP A 144 3.02 11.26 28.25
C ASP A 144 3.24 11.60 26.75
N ILE A 145 2.37 12.43 26.16
CA ILE A 145 2.53 12.90 24.77
C ILE A 145 3.75 13.82 24.62
N GLU A 146 3.99 14.71 25.58
CA GLU A 146 5.10 15.67 25.56
C GLU A 146 6.46 15.00 25.74
N ALA A 147 6.52 13.92 26.51
CA ALA A 147 7.72 13.08 26.64
C ALA A 147 8.11 12.41 25.30
N GLY A 148 7.14 12.16 24.41
CA GLY A 148 7.38 11.72 23.03
C GLY A 148 7.85 10.26 22.87
N GLU A 149 7.93 9.49 23.94
CA GLU A 149 8.37 8.09 23.90
C GLU A 149 7.18 7.16 23.71
N ALA A 150 6.98 6.66 22.48
CA ALA A 150 5.91 5.70 22.16
C ALA A 150 5.95 4.44 23.07
N ALA A 151 7.12 4.10 23.59
CA ALA A 151 7.31 3.00 24.53
C ALA A 151 6.58 3.19 25.87
N ASP A 152 6.38 4.43 26.32
CA ASP A 152 5.72 4.73 27.60
C ASP A 152 4.19 4.67 27.48
N ILE A 153 3.67 4.99 26.30
CA ILE A 153 2.23 5.03 26.02
C ILE A 153 1.69 3.64 25.65
N GLU A 154 2.51 2.81 25.00
CA GLU A 154 2.14 1.48 24.49
C GLU A 154 1.53 0.54 25.54
N PRO A 155 2.06 0.40 26.78
CA PRO A 155 1.46 -0.47 27.79
C PRO A 155 0.03 -0.07 28.18
N THR A 156 -0.27 1.22 28.12
CA THR A 156 -1.59 1.76 28.50
C THR A 156 -2.57 1.70 27.34
N LEU A 157 -2.16 2.17 26.14
CA LEU A 157 -3.06 2.30 25.00
C LEU A 157 -3.08 1.08 24.08
N GLY A 158 -2.02 0.29 24.02
CA GLY A 158 -1.93 -0.89 23.17
C GLY A 158 -3.09 -1.89 23.36
N PRO A 159 -3.44 -2.25 24.62
CA PRO A 159 -4.58 -3.13 24.90
C PRO A 159 -5.96 -2.57 24.48
N LEU A 160 -6.07 -1.26 24.21
CA LEU A 160 -7.26 -0.60 23.69
C LEU A 160 -7.24 -0.51 22.16
N ILE A 161 -6.07 -0.33 21.57
CA ILE A 161 -5.86 -0.24 20.11
C ILE A 161 -6.05 -1.60 19.45
N ASP A 162 -5.50 -2.68 20.03
CA ASP A 162 -5.48 -3.98 19.38
C ASP A 162 -6.88 -4.55 19.06
N PRO A 163 -7.88 -4.50 19.98
CA PRO A 163 -9.24 -4.92 19.66
C PRO A 163 -9.89 -4.07 18.55
N LEU A 164 -9.55 -2.78 18.46
CA LEU A 164 -10.07 -1.88 17.42
C LEU A 164 -9.48 -2.20 16.06
N LEU A 165 -8.18 -2.48 15.98
CA LEU A 165 -7.53 -2.94 14.76
C LEU A 165 -8.15 -4.26 14.27
N LEU A 166 -8.33 -5.22 15.19
CA LEU A 166 -8.96 -6.51 14.86
C LEU A 166 -10.39 -6.33 14.34
N ARG A 167 -11.17 -5.40 14.91
CA ARG A 167 -12.53 -5.08 14.42
C ARG A 167 -12.52 -4.55 12.98
N LYS A 168 -11.43 -3.92 12.54
CA LYS A 168 -11.25 -3.46 11.15
C LYS A 168 -10.56 -4.50 10.26
N GLY A 169 -10.32 -5.71 10.75
CA GLY A 169 -9.66 -6.78 10.02
C GLY A 169 -8.14 -6.66 9.96
N ILE A 170 -7.52 -5.94 10.91
CA ILE A 170 -6.08 -5.68 10.96
C ILE A 170 -5.49 -6.43 12.16
N ASP A 171 -4.65 -7.43 11.93
CA ASP A 171 -3.98 -8.18 13.01
C ASP A 171 -2.77 -7.41 13.58
N ARG A 172 -1.93 -6.86 12.68
CA ARG A 172 -0.71 -6.14 13.04
C ARG A 172 -0.45 -5.00 12.07
N VAL A 173 0.19 -3.96 12.57
CA VAL A 173 0.72 -2.85 11.77
C VAL A 173 2.24 -2.78 11.90
N ASP A 174 2.91 -2.02 11.04
CA ASP A 174 4.36 -1.82 11.15
C ASP A 174 4.70 -0.85 12.30
N ALA A 175 5.99 -0.72 12.63
CA ALA A 175 6.45 0.07 13.77
C ALA A 175 6.06 1.55 13.63
N ASP A 176 6.20 2.11 12.43
CA ASP A 176 5.87 3.51 12.14
C ASP A 176 4.36 3.77 12.28
N SER A 177 3.53 2.88 11.73
CA SER A 177 2.07 2.98 11.90
C SER A 177 1.65 2.79 13.35
N ARG A 178 2.37 1.96 14.12
CA ARG A 178 2.09 1.78 15.55
C ARG A 178 2.38 3.05 16.33
N ALA A 179 3.53 3.67 16.13
CA ALA A 179 3.89 4.94 16.77
C ALA A 179 2.86 6.04 16.43
N MET A 180 2.47 6.13 15.16
CA MET A 180 1.45 7.07 14.71
C MET A 180 0.06 6.82 15.32
N LEU A 181 -0.33 5.55 15.47
CA LEU A 181 -1.57 5.19 16.16
C LEU A 181 -1.54 5.61 17.63
N LEU A 182 -0.44 5.34 18.33
CA LEU A 182 -0.30 5.70 19.74
C LEU A 182 -0.44 7.21 19.97
N ASP A 183 0.26 8.03 19.17
CA ASP A 183 0.15 9.49 19.25
C ASP A 183 -1.28 9.98 18.94
N ALA A 184 -1.88 9.48 17.85
CA ALA A 184 -3.24 9.87 17.47
C ALA A 184 -4.28 9.48 18.53
N PHE A 185 -4.13 8.29 19.13
CA PHE A 185 -4.99 7.80 20.20
C PHE A 185 -4.82 8.59 21.49
N ALA A 186 -3.59 8.84 21.91
CA ALA A 186 -3.30 9.62 23.11
C ALA A 186 -3.92 11.02 23.00
N ARG A 187 -3.69 11.72 21.87
CA ARG A 187 -4.29 13.04 21.64
C ARG A 187 -5.82 13.00 21.65
N SER A 188 -6.42 11.98 21.04
CA SER A 188 -7.88 11.84 20.99
C SER A 188 -8.49 11.52 22.34
N LEU A 189 -7.86 10.65 23.13
CA LEU A 189 -8.33 10.31 24.48
C LEU A 189 -8.19 11.50 25.44
N ARG A 190 -7.10 12.27 25.35
CA ARG A 190 -6.94 13.53 26.10
C ARG A 190 -8.09 14.50 25.81
N ASP A 191 -8.43 14.66 24.52
CA ASP A 191 -9.51 15.56 24.12
C ASP A 191 -10.87 15.03 24.60
N ALA A 192 -11.09 13.71 24.60
CA ALA A 192 -12.30 13.09 25.15
C ALA A 192 -12.42 13.31 26.67
N PHE A 193 -11.32 13.22 27.42
CA PHE A 193 -11.31 13.52 28.85
C PHE A 193 -11.59 15.00 29.13
N ARG A 194 -11.02 15.93 28.35
CA ARG A 194 -11.37 17.36 28.45
C ARG A 194 -12.83 17.62 28.11
N ARG A 195 -13.40 16.86 27.17
CA ARG A 195 -14.83 16.92 26.85
C ARG A 195 -15.67 16.46 28.04
N ARG A 196 -15.32 15.35 28.67
CA ARG A 196 -15.97 14.82 29.88
C ARG A 196 -15.86 15.76 31.08
N GLN A 197 -14.71 16.37 31.28
CA GLN A 197 -14.50 17.39 32.33
C GLN A 197 -15.51 18.54 32.20
N ARG A 198 -15.67 19.11 30.99
CA ARG A 198 -16.64 20.18 30.74
C ARG A 198 -18.09 19.73 30.93
N GLN A 199 -18.42 18.50 30.51
CA GLN A 199 -19.76 17.94 30.72
C GLN A 199 -20.07 17.75 32.21
N ALA A 200 -19.08 17.38 33.03
CA ALA A 200 -19.21 17.31 34.49
C ALA A 200 -19.43 18.70 35.12
N GLU A 201 -18.88 19.76 34.52
CA GLU A 201 -19.14 21.16 34.87
C GLU A 201 -20.50 21.69 34.36
N GLY A 202 -21.23 20.88 33.59
CA GLY A 202 -22.53 21.24 33.01
C GLY A 202 -22.47 21.88 31.62
N ASP A 203 -21.29 22.00 31.02
CA ASP A 203 -21.12 22.50 29.64
C ASP A 203 -21.17 21.37 28.61
N TYR A 204 -22.30 21.29 27.89
CA TYR A 204 -22.55 20.33 26.83
C TYR A 204 -22.40 20.91 25.41
N THR A 205 -21.96 22.17 25.27
CA THR A 205 -21.88 22.86 23.96
C THR A 205 -20.96 22.12 22.98
N ALA A 206 -21.34 22.02 21.71
CA ALA A 206 -20.53 21.31 20.71
C ALA A 206 -19.17 22.02 20.51
N HIS A 207 -18.08 21.24 20.41
CA HIS A 207 -16.73 21.79 20.29
C HIS A 207 -16.12 21.43 18.92
N PRO A 208 -15.28 22.29 18.30
CA PRO A 208 -14.67 22.00 17.00
C PRO A 208 -13.88 20.68 16.94
N THR A 209 -13.39 20.21 18.09
CA THR A 209 -12.71 18.91 18.23
C THR A 209 -13.63 17.72 17.99
N ASP A 210 -14.94 17.88 18.08
CA ASP A 210 -15.92 16.80 17.87
C ASP A 210 -15.96 16.32 16.41
N ASN A 211 -15.57 17.19 15.45
CA ASN A 211 -15.64 16.93 14.01
C ASN A 211 -14.26 16.82 13.33
N ARG A 212 -13.16 16.71 14.09
CA ARG A 212 -11.79 16.71 13.54
C ARG A 212 -11.33 15.36 12.99
N HIS A 213 -12.00 14.28 13.37
CA HIS A 213 -11.60 12.92 12.98
C HIS A 213 -12.21 12.55 11.63
N PRO A 214 -11.38 12.18 10.63
CA PRO A 214 -11.88 11.78 9.32
C PRO A 214 -12.63 10.45 9.38
N GLU A 215 -13.42 10.15 8.34
CA GLU A 215 -14.07 8.85 8.21
C GLU A 215 -13.06 7.72 7.96
N TRP A 216 -13.33 6.55 8.54
CA TRP A 216 -12.50 5.38 8.37
C TRP A 216 -12.55 4.86 6.94
N THR A 217 -11.37 4.69 6.33
CA THR A 217 -11.21 4.02 5.03
C THR A 217 -10.29 2.82 5.21
N GLN A 218 -10.75 1.63 4.76
CA GLN A 218 -10.00 0.39 4.94
C GLN A 218 -8.62 0.47 4.28
N PRO A 219 -7.53 0.08 4.97
CA PRO A 219 -6.22 -0.02 4.35
C PRO A 219 -6.29 -1.05 3.25
N LYS A 220 -5.83 -0.65 2.07
CA LYS A 220 -5.66 -1.57 0.96
C LYS A 220 -4.61 -2.58 1.43
N SER A 221 -5.02 -3.80 1.73
CA SER A 221 -4.08 -4.89 2.00
C SER A 221 -3.06 -4.92 0.85
N PRO A 222 -1.79 -5.20 1.12
CA PRO A 222 -0.90 -5.68 0.09
C PRO A 222 -1.36 -7.10 -0.28
N GLU A 223 -2.50 -7.23 -0.96
CA GLU A 223 -2.69 -8.35 -1.88
C GLU A 223 -1.51 -8.32 -2.87
N PRO A 224 -0.98 -9.47 -3.29
CA PRO A 224 0.01 -9.51 -4.38
C PRO A 224 -0.59 -8.68 -5.52
N ALA A 225 0.04 -7.54 -5.79
CA ALA A 225 -0.60 -6.47 -6.51
C ALA A 225 -1.10 -6.91 -7.90
N SER A 226 -2.37 -7.31 -7.96
CA SER A 226 -3.28 -6.93 -9.02
C SER A 226 -3.42 -5.42 -8.93
N ARG A 227 -2.45 -4.74 -9.56
CA ARG A 227 -2.29 -3.29 -9.56
C ARG A 227 -3.28 -2.71 -10.55
N LEU A 228 -4.52 -2.46 -10.12
CA LEU A 228 -5.46 -1.63 -10.86
C LEU A 228 -5.94 -0.46 -9.99
N SER A 229 -5.56 0.73 -10.45
CA SER A 229 -6.14 2.04 -10.14
C SER A 229 -5.68 2.77 -8.87
N ALA A 230 -4.43 3.22 -8.88
CA ALA A 230 -4.07 4.61 -8.60
C ALA A 230 -2.76 4.94 -9.33
N SER A 231 -2.86 5.83 -10.31
CA SER A 231 -1.84 6.15 -11.31
C SER A 231 -0.64 6.90 -10.72
N THR A 232 0.38 6.18 -10.30
CA THR A 232 1.73 6.46 -10.82
C THR A 232 2.00 5.41 -11.88
N LYS A 233 1.43 5.61 -13.08
CA LYS A 233 1.82 4.87 -14.27
C LYS A 233 3.34 4.95 -14.35
N THR A 234 4.04 3.84 -14.09
CA THR A 234 5.44 3.75 -14.45
C THR A 234 5.45 3.81 -15.96
N SER A 235 5.67 5.01 -16.49
CA SER A 235 5.56 5.21 -17.92
C SER A 235 6.76 4.58 -18.61
N LEU A 236 6.56 4.01 -19.80
CA LEU A 236 7.66 3.48 -20.59
C LEU A 236 8.67 4.59 -20.92
N THR A 237 8.18 5.79 -21.25
CA THR A 237 9.00 6.99 -21.40
C THR A 237 9.70 7.41 -20.09
N GLY A 238 8.99 7.32 -18.97
CA GLY A 238 9.50 7.65 -17.64
C GLY A 238 10.62 6.71 -17.17
N LEU A 239 10.57 5.44 -17.58
CA LEU A 239 11.67 4.48 -17.34
C LEU A 239 12.96 4.92 -18.01
N VAL A 240 12.89 5.41 -19.25
CA VAL A 240 14.08 5.88 -19.98
C VAL A 240 14.62 7.17 -19.34
N ALA A 241 13.75 8.10 -18.98
CA ALA A 241 14.14 9.34 -18.31
C ALA A 241 14.84 9.07 -16.96
N ALA A 242 14.27 8.17 -16.15
CA ALA A 242 14.84 7.80 -14.86
C ALA A 242 16.17 7.05 -15.00
N TRP A 243 16.26 6.11 -15.95
CA TRP A 243 17.52 5.44 -16.29
C TRP A 243 18.59 6.44 -16.74
N TRP A 244 18.22 7.44 -17.54
CA TRP A 244 19.16 8.45 -18.02
C TRP A 244 19.67 9.36 -16.91
N ALA A 245 18.81 9.76 -15.97
CA ALA A 245 19.23 10.56 -14.82
C ALA A 245 20.36 9.87 -14.03
N GLU A 246 20.21 8.57 -13.77
CA GLU A 246 21.23 7.74 -13.10
C GLU A 246 22.52 7.63 -13.94
N ARG A 247 22.40 7.34 -15.24
CA ARG A 247 23.56 7.13 -16.11
C ARG A 247 24.31 8.43 -16.43
N LYS A 248 23.61 9.56 -16.49
CA LYS A 248 24.21 10.89 -16.61
C LYS A 248 25.08 11.21 -15.40
N ALA A 249 24.61 10.89 -14.18
CA ALA A 249 25.41 11.02 -12.98
C ALA A 249 26.66 10.09 -13.01
N ALA A 250 26.54 8.92 -13.64
CA ALA A 250 27.64 7.97 -13.84
C ALA A 250 28.55 8.26 -15.06
N GLY A 251 28.40 9.40 -15.75
CA GLY A 251 29.32 9.83 -16.82
C GLY A 251 29.10 9.19 -18.20
N LEU A 252 27.92 8.65 -18.51
CA LEU A 252 27.64 8.07 -19.83
C LEU A 252 27.47 9.12 -20.95
N LYS A 253 27.86 8.76 -22.18
CA LYS A 253 27.77 9.64 -23.37
C LYS A 253 26.32 9.81 -23.88
N PRO A 254 25.91 11.01 -24.36
CA PRO A 254 24.54 11.31 -24.79
C PRO A 254 23.98 10.45 -25.93
N SER A 255 24.81 9.97 -26.85
CA SER A 255 24.34 9.20 -28.02
C SER A 255 23.65 7.88 -27.68
N THR A 256 23.95 7.31 -26.51
CA THR A 256 23.30 6.07 -26.03
C THR A 256 21.88 6.34 -25.52
N HIS A 257 21.65 7.51 -24.94
CA HIS A 257 20.33 7.93 -24.48
C HIS A 257 19.34 8.09 -25.63
N GLU A 258 19.75 8.79 -26.69
CA GLU A 258 18.89 9.09 -27.83
C GLU A 258 18.45 7.80 -28.55
N SER A 259 19.34 6.83 -28.68
CA SER A 259 19.01 5.53 -29.28
C SER A 259 17.96 4.76 -28.47
N TYR A 260 18.08 4.72 -27.14
CA TYR A 260 17.12 4.01 -26.27
C TYR A 260 15.80 4.77 -26.15
N TRP A 261 15.85 6.09 -26.13
CA TRP A 261 14.66 6.94 -26.18
C TRP A 261 13.86 6.70 -27.45
N ASN A 262 14.51 6.76 -28.62
CA ASN A 262 13.84 6.53 -29.91
C ASN A 262 13.25 5.11 -30.01
N THR A 263 13.98 4.12 -29.50
CA THR A 263 13.49 2.74 -29.42
C THR A 263 12.22 2.65 -28.58
N MET A 264 12.22 3.26 -27.39
CA MET A 264 11.06 3.26 -26.49
C MET A 264 9.89 4.05 -27.07
N ALA A 265 10.14 5.20 -27.70
CA ALA A 265 9.11 6.00 -28.35
C ALA A 265 8.41 5.23 -29.48
N ASN A 266 9.17 4.51 -30.31
CA ASN A 266 8.61 3.63 -31.33
C ASN A 266 7.78 2.50 -30.72
N PHE A 267 8.21 1.95 -29.58
CA PHE A 267 7.48 0.91 -28.87
C PHE A 267 6.16 1.43 -28.29
N VAL A 268 6.17 2.60 -27.65
CA VAL A 268 4.96 3.28 -27.14
C VAL A 268 3.99 3.59 -28.28
N ALA A 269 4.49 4.10 -29.42
CA ALA A 269 3.68 4.37 -30.60
C ALA A 269 3.00 3.11 -31.14
N PHE A 270 3.71 1.97 -31.16
CA PHE A 270 3.16 0.67 -31.56
C PHE A 270 2.10 0.17 -30.56
N LEU A 271 2.36 0.27 -29.25
CA LEU A 271 1.43 -0.20 -28.21
C LEU A 271 0.21 0.69 -28.02
N LYS A 272 0.26 1.95 -28.48
CA LYS A 272 -0.76 2.99 -28.27
C LYS A 272 -1.02 3.29 -26.79
N HIS A 273 -0.07 2.95 -25.92
CA HIS A 273 -0.10 3.28 -24.51
C HIS A 273 1.32 3.41 -23.96
N ASP A 274 1.48 4.20 -22.92
CA ASP A 274 2.76 4.45 -22.26
C ASP A 274 2.87 3.71 -20.90
N ASP A 275 2.03 2.71 -20.64
CA ASP A 275 2.01 2.00 -19.36
C ASP A 275 2.95 0.77 -19.35
N ALA A 276 4.02 0.81 -18.54
CA ALA A 276 4.97 -0.30 -18.43
C ALA A 276 4.38 -1.56 -17.78
N ALA A 277 3.36 -1.43 -16.93
CA ALA A 277 2.72 -2.57 -16.27
C ALA A 277 1.89 -3.43 -17.24
N ARG A 278 1.49 -2.85 -18.38
CA ARG A 278 0.71 -3.53 -19.43
C ARG A 278 1.56 -4.26 -20.46
N VAL A 279 2.89 -4.17 -20.37
CA VAL A 279 3.80 -4.78 -21.35
C VAL A 279 4.01 -6.26 -21.04
N THR A 280 3.66 -7.11 -22.00
CA THR A 280 3.89 -8.56 -21.94
C THR A 280 4.97 -9.00 -22.93
N ALA A 281 5.47 -10.23 -22.81
CA ALA A 281 6.39 -10.80 -23.80
C ALA A 281 5.76 -10.89 -25.21
N ALA A 282 4.44 -11.14 -25.29
CA ALA A 282 3.70 -11.15 -26.55
C ALA A 282 3.73 -9.78 -27.24
N ASN A 283 3.61 -8.68 -26.48
CA ASN A 283 3.73 -7.32 -27.01
C ASN A 283 5.11 -7.06 -27.63
N VAL A 284 6.18 -7.57 -27.00
CA VAL A 284 7.56 -7.44 -27.51
C VAL A 284 7.75 -8.26 -28.79
N ILE A 285 7.17 -9.47 -28.86
CA ILE A 285 7.21 -10.31 -30.06
C ILE A 285 6.43 -9.64 -31.20
N ALA A 286 5.22 -9.15 -30.93
CA ALA A 286 4.43 -8.43 -31.93
C ALA A 286 5.13 -7.17 -32.43
N PHE A 287 5.79 -6.42 -31.55
CA PHE A 287 6.60 -5.26 -31.94
C PHE A 287 7.80 -5.66 -32.81
N LYS A 288 8.50 -6.74 -32.44
CA LYS A 288 9.61 -7.29 -33.23
C LYS A 288 9.14 -7.62 -34.66
N ASP A 289 8.00 -8.26 -34.81
CA ASP A 289 7.46 -8.65 -36.12
C ASP A 289 7.00 -7.42 -36.92
N HIS A 290 6.33 -6.46 -36.27
CA HIS A 290 6.00 -5.16 -36.87
C HIS A 290 7.23 -4.41 -37.37
N ARG A 291 8.31 -4.38 -36.58
CA ARG A 291 9.57 -3.72 -36.95
C ARG A 291 10.24 -4.36 -38.15
N LEU A 292 10.20 -5.69 -38.27
CA LEU A 292 10.71 -6.41 -39.45
C LEU A 292 9.89 -6.11 -40.71
N ALA A 293 8.59 -5.86 -40.58
CA ALA A 293 7.71 -5.49 -41.68
C ALA A 293 7.74 -3.98 -42.03
N THR A 294 8.19 -3.13 -41.11
CA THR A 294 8.23 -1.67 -41.31
C THR A 294 9.26 -1.31 -42.39
N ILE A 295 8.84 -0.48 -43.35
CA ILE A 295 9.72 0.07 -44.38
C ILE A 295 10.44 1.30 -43.82
N ASN A 296 11.75 1.32 -43.91
CA ASN A 296 12.55 2.49 -43.52
C ASN A 296 12.39 3.59 -44.59
N PRO A 297 11.82 4.76 -44.25
CA PRO A 297 11.50 5.81 -45.22
C PRO A 297 12.75 6.37 -45.92
N ARG A 298 13.93 6.29 -45.27
CA ARG A 298 15.18 6.80 -45.84
C ARG A 298 15.81 5.86 -46.87
N SER A 299 15.50 4.57 -46.79
CA SER A 299 16.13 3.54 -47.64
C SER A 299 15.15 2.82 -48.57
N GLY A 300 13.84 3.00 -48.37
CA GLY A 300 12.78 2.28 -49.09
C GLY A 300 12.75 0.78 -48.84
N LYS A 301 13.57 0.24 -47.92
CA LYS A 301 13.69 -1.19 -47.62
C LYS A 301 13.12 -1.52 -46.24
N PRO A 302 12.67 -2.78 -46.02
CA PRO A 302 12.33 -3.27 -44.69
C PRO A 302 13.51 -3.10 -43.73
N ILE A 303 13.21 -2.83 -42.47
CA ILE A 303 14.24 -2.64 -41.45
C ILE A 303 15.00 -3.95 -41.23
N SER A 304 16.33 -3.86 -41.28
CA SER A 304 17.15 -5.06 -41.22
C SER A 304 16.98 -5.80 -39.89
N ALA A 305 16.93 -7.13 -39.95
CA ALA A 305 16.84 -7.96 -38.74
C ALA A 305 18.00 -7.70 -37.77
N LYS A 306 19.16 -7.30 -38.29
CA LYS A 306 20.30 -6.86 -37.48
C LYS A 306 19.95 -5.62 -36.65
N THR A 307 19.35 -4.60 -37.27
CA THR A 307 18.91 -3.38 -36.59
C THR A 307 17.86 -3.70 -35.50
N VAL A 308 16.88 -4.55 -35.80
CA VAL A 308 15.85 -4.93 -34.82
C VAL A 308 16.50 -5.64 -33.62
N LYS A 309 17.46 -6.53 -33.85
CA LYS A 309 18.15 -7.25 -32.76
C LYS A 309 19.05 -6.34 -31.92
N GLU A 310 19.93 -5.58 -32.57
CA GLU A 310 21.01 -4.84 -31.92
C GLU A 310 20.57 -3.50 -31.35
N ASN A 311 19.55 -2.86 -31.92
CA ASN A 311 19.02 -1.60 -31.40
C ASN A 311 17.72 -1.84 -30.63
N ASP A 312 16.67 -2.30 -31.31
CA ASP A 312 15.33 -2.30 -30.72
C ASP A 312 15.25 -3.28 -29.52
N ILE A 313 15.58 -4.55 -29.73
CA ILE A 313 15.51 -5.58 -28.68
C ILE A 313 16.57 -5.34 -27.60
N ALA A 314 17.79 -4.95 -27.96
CA ALA A 314 18.84 -4.69 -26.98
C ALA A 314 18.55 -3.47 -26.10
N GLY A 315 18.00 -2.39 -26.69
CA GLY A 315 17.58 -1.19 -25.98
C GLY A 315 16.46 -1.50 -24.98
N LEU A 316 15.38 -2.16 -25.44
CA LEU A 316 14.28 -2.56 -24.56
C LEU A 316 14.75 -3.50 -23.44
N ARG A 317 15.63 -4.47 -23.75
CA ARG A 317 16.19 -5.38 -22.74
C ARG A 317 16.95 -4.63 -21.65
N THR A 318 17.75 -3.64 -22.04
CA THR A 318 18.55 -2.82 -21.12
C THR A 318 17.67 -2.02 -20.17
N ILE A 319 16.70 -1.29 -20.71
CA ILE A 319 15.80 -0.46 -19.90
C ILE A 319 14.95 -1.30 -18.97
N PHE A 320 14.37 -2.42 -19.44
CA PHE A 320 13.55 -3.27 -18.58
C PHE A 320 14.37 -4.05 -17.55
N ALA A 321 15.60 -4.46 -17.86
CA ALA A 321 16.48 -5.07 -16.87
C ALA A 321 16.80 -4.09 -15.73
N TRP A 322 17.14 -2.83 -16.08
CA TRP A 322 17.35 -1.78 -15.09
C TRP A 322 16.08 -1.47 -14.29
N ALA A 323 14.92 -1.43 -14.94
CA ALA A 323 13.64 -1.19 -14.28
C ALA A 323 13.29 -2.30 -13.27
N VAL A 324 13.57 -3.56 -13.60
CA VAL A 324 13.42 -4.69 -12.65
C VAL A 324 14.40 -4.58 -11.50
N ALA A 325 15.68 -4.27 -11.77
CA ALA A 325 16.70 -4.11 -10.74
C ALA A 325 16.35 -2.99 -9.72
N ASN A 326 15.69 -1.92 -10.20
CA ASN A 326 15.22 -0.80 -9.37
C ASN A 326 13.78 -0.97 -8.87
N GLN A 327 13.22 -2.18 -8.93
CA GLN A 327 11.86 -2.50 -8.47
C GLN A 327 10.74 -1.64 -9.13
N ARG A 328 11.03 -1.04 -10.29
CA ARG A 328 10.06 -0.26 -11.11
C ARG A 328 9.22 -1.15 -12.01
N MET A 329 9.68 -2.38 -12.30
CA MET A 329 8.92 -3.41 -13.01
C MET A 329 9.03 -4.75 -12.27
N ALA A 330 7.97 -5.56 -12.31
CA ALA A 330 7.95 -6.86 -11.66
C ALA A 330 8.77 -7.93 -12.41
N SER A 331 8.81 -7.86 -13.74
CA SER A 331 9.57 -8.78 -14.58
C SER A 331 10.00 -8.11 -15.89
N ASN A 332 11.02 -8.67 -16.54
CA ASN A 332 11.52 -8.17 -17.83
C ASN A 332 10.86 -8.95 -18.98
N PRO A 333 9.93 -8.35 -19.74
CA PRO A 333 9.22 -9.04 -20.82
C PRO A 333 10.10 -9.38 -22.04
N VAL A 334 11.32 -8.82 -22.12
CA VAL A 334 12.26 -9.03 -23.23
C VAL A 334 13.31 -10.11 -22.91
N LYS A 335 13.31 -10.65 -21.68
CA LYS A 335 14.37 -11.55 -21.19
C LYS A 335 14.61 -12.73 -22.13
N GLU A 336 13.55 -13.43 -22.53
CA GLU A 336 13.62 -14.63 -23.37
C GLU A 336 13.43 -14.34 -24.88
N VAL A 337 13.15 -13.09 -25.26
CA VAL A 337 12.91 -12.72 -26.66
C VAL A 337 14.25 -12.60 -27.38
N THR A 338 14.49 -13.49 -28.34
CA THR A 338 15.72 -13.52 -29.13
C THR A 338 15.43 -13.52 -30.63
N LEU A 339 16.40 -13.03 -31.41
CA LEU A 339 16.38 -13.06 -32.87
C LEU A 339 17.68 -13.72 -33.38
N LYS A 340 17.54 -14.89 -34.01
CA LYS A 340 18.65 -15.61 -34.62
C LYS A 340 18.93 -14.99 -36.00
N LEU A 341 20.14 -14.48 -36.19
CA LEU A 341 20.59 -13.94 -37.47
C LEU A 341 21.31 -15.04 -38.26
N GLY A 342 21.00 -15.14 -39.55
CA GLY A 342 21.81 -15.96 -40.47
C GLY A 342 23.19 -15.33 -40.68
N LYS A 343 24.18 -16.15 -41.10
CA LYS A 343 25.52 -15.63 -41.44
C LYS A 343 25.39 -14.61 -42.59
N PRO A 344 25.92 -13.39 -42.44
CA PRO A 344 25.86 -12.40 -43.51
C PRO A 344 26.64 -12.91 -44.72
N LYS A 345 26.04 -12.84 -45.91
CA LYS A 345 26.70 -13.20 -47.16
C LYS A 345 27.83 -12.20 -47.42
N LYS A 346 29.09 -12.65 -47.35
CA LYS A 346 30.26 -11.80 -47.63
C LYS A 346 30.35 -11.60 -49.14
N LEU A 347 29.93 -10.42 -49.61
CA LEU A 347 29.88 -10.10 -51.04
C LEU A 347 31.22 -9.57 -51.59
N ARG A 348 32.08 -8.98 -50.74
CA ARG A 348 33.42 -8.50 -51.11
C ARG A 348 34.37 -8.45 -49.91
N SER A 349 35.67 -8.21 -50.17
CA SER A 349 36.69 -7.92 -49.16
C SER A 349 36.39 -6.62 -48.41
N LYS A 350 36.92 -6.48 -47.18
CA LYS A 350 36.72 -5.25 -46.37
C LYS A 350 37.49 -4.04 -46.90
N GLY A 351 38.62 -4.28 -47.54
CA GLY A 351 39.47 -3.24 -48.15
C GLY A 351 39.06 -2.94 -49.58
N PHE A 352 39.39 -1.74 -50.02
CA PHE A 352 39.43 -1.39 -51.44
C PHE A 352 40.57 -2.15 -52.11
N THR A 353 40.37 -2.52 -53.37
CA THR A 353 41.50 -2.89 -54.23
C THR A 353 42.34 -1.66 -54.56
N ASP A 354 43.59 -1.86 -54.98
CA ASP A 354 44.46 -0.74 -55.36
C ASP A 354 43.86 0.11 -56.49
N GLU A 355 43.10 -0.52 -57.40
CA GLU A 355 42.37 0.16 -58.47
C GLU A 355 41.21 1.02 -57.93
N GLU A 356 40.38 0.46 -57.05
CA GLU A 356 39.30 1.21 -56.38
C GLU A 356 39.87 2.36 -55.53
N ALA A 357 40.96 2.13 -54.81
CA ALA A 357 41.61 3.14 -53.98
C ALA A 357 42.17 4.29 -54.82
N ARG A 358 42.85 3.97 -55.93
CA ARG A 358 43.36 4.97 -56.89
C ARG A 358 42.21 5.79 -57.47
N ALA A 359 41.14 5.14 -57.92
CA ALA A 359 39.97 5.83 -58.48
C ALA A 359 39.30 6.77 -57.47
N ILE A 360 39.17 6.36 -56.21
CA ILE A 360 38.61 7.20 -55.13
C ILE A 360 39.51 8.41 -54.86
N LEU A 361 40.83 8.22 -54.77
CA LEU A 361 41.79 9.30 -54.50
C LEU A 361 41.86 10.30 -55.65
N GLU A 362 41.85 9.84 -56.91
CA GLU A 362 41.78 10.70 -58.08
C GLU A 362 40.50 11.54 -58.07
N ALA A 363 39.34 10.91 -57.84
CA ALA A 363 38.05 11.61 -57.76
C ALA A 363 37.97 12.62 -56.61
N ALA A 364 38.52 12.29 -55.43
CA ALA A 364 38.60 13.19 -54.29
C ALA A 364 39.51 14.39 -54.59
N SER A 365 40.70 14.16 -55.15
CA SER A 365 41.65 15.22 -55.48
C SER A 365 41.11 16.22 -56.52
N ALA A 366 40.34 15.72 -57.49
CA ALA A 366 39.72 16.51 -58.54
C ALA A 366 38.43 17.22 -58.10
N TYR A 367 37.90 16.94 -56.90
CA TYR A 367 36.66 17.54 -56.43
C TYR A 367 36.82 19.05 -56.22
N GLN A 368 35.97 19.82 -56.91
CA GLN A 368 35.81 21.25 -56.71
C GLN A 368 34.39 21.45 -56.17
N GLY A 369 34.28 21.79 -54.87
CA GLY A 369 32.99 21.91 -54.20
C GLY A 369 32.05 22.90 -54.88
N GLY A 370 30.75 22.59 -54.84
CA GLY A 370 29.70 23.47 -55.33
C GLY A 370 29.19 24.41 -54.23
N THR A 371 27.87 24.51 -54.08
CA THR A 371 27.17 25.33 -53.07
C THR A 371 27.25 24.79 -51.63
N GLU A 372 28.17 23.88 -51.37
CA GLU A 372 28.29 23.20 -50.07
C GLU A 372 29.15 24.01 -49.08
N ARG A 373 28.98 23.75 -47.79
CA ARG A 373 29.80 24.39 -46.76
C ARG A 373 31.28 24.02 -46.94
N PRO A 374 32.23 24.95 -46.71
CA PRO A 374 33.65 24.70 -46.90
C PRO A 374 34.19 23.46 -46.17
N GLN A 375 33.66 23.16 -44.98
CA GLN A 375 34.04 21.97 -44.22
C GLN A 375 33.61 20.66 -44.90
N THR A 376 32.46 20.66 -45.58
CA THR A 376 31.97 19.51 -46.34
C THR A 376 32.77 19.32 -47.63
N THR A 377 33.14 20.43 -48.29
CA THR A 377 34.02 20.40 -49.46
C THR A 377 35.41 19.87 -49.10
N ALA A 378 35.98 20.32 -47.98
CA ALA A 378 37.27 19.84 -47.49
C ALA A 378 37.23 18.37 -47.02
N ALA A 379 36.08 17.88 -46.53
CA ALA A 379 35.94 16.47 -46.14
C ALA A 379 35.77 15.51 -47.34
N LYS A 380 35.45 16.04 -48.52
CA LYS A 380 35.27 15.28 -49.77
C LYS A 380 36.52 15.27 -50.66
N ARG A 381 37.49 16.13 -50.35
CA ARG A 381 38.78 16.26 -51.00
C ARG A 381 39.84 15.57 -50.16
#